data_AF-A0A430S2J9-F1
#
_entry.id   AF-A0A430S2J9-F1
#
_cell.length_a   1.000
_cell.length_b   1.000
_cell.length_c   1.000
_cell.angle_alpha   90.00
_cell.angle_beta   90.00
_cell.angle_gamma   90.00
#
_symmetry.space_group_name_H-M   'P 1'
#
loop_
_entity.id
_entity.type
_entity.pdbx_description
1 polymer ?
#
loop_
_entity_poly.entity_id
_entity_poly.type
_entity_poly.pdbx_seq_one_letter_code
_entity_poly.pdbx_strand_id
1 'polypeptide(L)'
;MDLELAREVFRVLSRSPEGLSREELAQALGVGDRQARDAVALAAEKAAPMGYLIGMDPETNRYVLLNLNTPEAKSPAKKRQAKRVLAYIRSYFETTYRRYSLMAQAYARAYGESPDVSQPAQPSLFEADPDSILRRVVLAWDRGDQAALEDALEEARNAIRVWR
;
A
#
# COMPACT_ATOMS: atom_id res chain seq x y z
N MET A 1 15.45 -23.54 -0.08
CA MET A 1 14.14 -23.53 0.59
C MET A 1 13.36 -22.24 0.26
N ASP A 2 13.88 -21.05 0.57
CA ASP A 2 13.10 -19.79 0.40
C ASP A 2 12.75 -19.43 -1.05
N LEU A 3 13.65 -19.70 -2.00
CA LEU A 3 13.40 -19.43 -3.43
C LEU A 3 12.33 -20.35 -4.05
N GLU A 4 12.22 -21.59 -3.59
CA GLU A 4 11.19 -22.51 -4.08
C GLU A 4 9.82 -22.10 -3.57
N LEU A 5 9.75 -21.69 -2.29
CA LEU A 5 8.52 -21.17 -1.70
C LEU A 5 8.08 -19.87 -2.37
N ALA A 6 9.02 -18.97 -2.69
CA ALA A 6 8.73 -17.76 -3.46
C ALA A 6 8.22 -18.05 -4.89
N ARG A 7 8.75 -19.09 -5.55
CA ARG A 7 8.21 -19.57 -6.84
C ARG A 7 6.80 -20.14 -6.69
N GLU A 8 6.55 -20.84 -5.59
CA GLU A 8 5.22 -21.39 -5.32
C GLU A 8 4.19 -20.29 -5.04
N VAL A 9 4.56 -19.24 -4.30
CA VAL A 9 3.72 -18.03 -4.15
C VAL A 9 3.31 -17.49 -5.51
N PHE A 10 4.26 -17.33 -6.44
CA PHE A 10 3.96 -16.84 -7.77
C PHE A 10 2.99 -17.77 -8.52
N ARG A 11 3.22 -19.10 -8.46
CA ARG A 11 2.34 -20.10 -9.12
C ARG A 11 0.93 -20.08 -8.55
N VAL A 12 0.81 -20.10 -7.23
CA VAL A 12 -0.47 -20.12 -6.51
C VAL A 12 -1.25 -18.85 -6.84
N LEU A 13 -0.64 -17.67 -6.70
CA LEU A 13 -1.34 -16.41 -6.98
C LEU A 13 -1.66 -16.23 -8.47
N SER A 14 -0.85 -16.77 -9.39
CA SER A 14 -1.14 -16.74 -10.83
C SER A 14 -2.40 -17.54 -11.21
N ARG A 15 -2.80 -18.51 -10.38
CA ARG A 15 -4.03 -19.31 -10.56
C ARG A 15 -5.24 -18.71 -9.85
N SER A 16 -5.05 -17.61 -9.10
CA SER A 16 -6.08 -16.96 -8.28
C SER A 16 -6.17 -15.47 -8.63
N PRO A 17 -6.86 -15.08 -9.71
CA PRO A 17 -6.96 -13.69 -10.17
C PRO A 17 -7.54 -12.72 -9.14
N GLU A 18 -8.43 -13.21 -8.27
CA GLU A 18 -9.05 -12.46 -7.16
C GLU A 18 -8.11 -12.31 -5.94
N GLY A 19 -6.97 -13.00 -5.96
CA GLY A 19 -6.07 -13.10 -4.82
C GLY A 19 -6.54 -14.06 -3.73
N LEU A 20 -5.70 -14.26 -2.72
CA LEU A 20 -5.92 -15.19 -1.61
C LEU A 20 -5.85 -14.50 -0.26
N SER A 21 -6.67 -14.91 0.71
CA SER A 21 -6.53 -14.50 2.10
C SER A 21 -5.20 -14.97 2.68
N ARG A 22 -4.86 -14.50 3.89
CA ARG A 22 -3.67 -14.97 4.62
C ARG A 22 -3.74 -16.46 4.90
N GLU A 23 -4.89 -16.96 5.37
CA GLU A 23 -5.07 -18.38 5.66
C GLU A 23 -5.05 -19.22 4.38
N GLU A 24 -5.76 -18.77 3.33
CA GLU A 24 -5.80 -19.46 2.04
C GLU A 24 -4.40 -19.62 1.44
N LEU A 25 -3.58 -18.57 1.50
CA LEU A 25 -2.21 -18.60 1.01
C LEU A 25 -1.32 -19.52 1.86
N ALA A 26 -1.37 -19.41 3.19
CA ALA A 26 -0.59 -20.25 4.10
C ALA A 26 -0.93 -21.74 3.92
N GLN A 27 -2.23 -22.05 3.78
CA GLN A 27 -2.72 -23.40 3.52
C GLN A 27 -2.26 -23.91 2.15
N ALA A 28 -2.36 -23.10 1.10
CA ALA A 28 -1.92 -23.47 -0.25
C ALA A 28 -0.42 -23.74 -0.33
N LEU A 29 0.38 -23.04 0.48
CA LEU A 29 1.83 -23.21 0.56
C LEU A 29 2.26 -24.31 1.55
N GLY A 30 1.34 -24.77 2.41
CA GLY A 30 1.65 -25.76 3.46
C GLY A 30 2.58 -25.23 4.55
N VAL A 31 2.57 -23.92 4.82
CA VAL A 31 3.47 -23.25 5.79
C VAL A 31 2.70 -22.34 6.76
N GLY A 32 3.34 -21.91 7.84
CA GLY A 32 2.76 -20.93 8.77
C GLY A 32 2.71 -19.51 8.19
N ASP A 33 1.85 -18.65 8.76
CA ASP A 33 1.62 -17.25 8.28
C ASP A 33 2.92 -16.46 8.13
N ARG A 34 3.80 -16.50 9.13
CA ARG A 34 5.09 -15.78 9.06
C ARG A 34 5.93 -16.20 7.86
N GLN A 35 6.05 -17.50 7.63
CA GLN A 35 6.86 -18.05 6.53
C GLN A 35 6.22 -17.75 5.17
N ALA A 36 4.88 -17.78 5.07
CA ALA A 36 4.17 -17.35 3.87
C ALA A 36 4.43 -15.87 3.56
N ARG A 37 4.43 -14.99 4.58
CA ARG A 37 4.70 -13.55 4.43
C ARG A 37 6.13 -13.28 3.94
N ASP A 38 7.11 -13.99 4.49
CA ASP A 38 8.50 -13.88 4.07
C ASP A 38 8.69 -14.38 2.64
N ALA A 39 8.02 -15.47 2.27
CA ALA A 39 8.01 -15.98 0.90
C ALA A 39 7.35 -15.00 -0.09
N VAL A 40 6.25 -14.36 0.30
CA VAL A 40 5.62 -13.30 -0.50
C VAL A 40 6.58 -12.13 -0.69
N ALA A 41 7.29 -11.72 0.35
CA ALA A 41 8.27 -10.64 0.28
C ALA A 41 9.37 -10.94 -0.75
N LEU A 42 9.89 -12.16 -0.74
CA LEU A 42 10.90 -12.60 -1.69
C LEU A 42 10.35 -12.73 -3.11
N ALA A 43 9.16 -13.31 -3.28
CA ALA A 43 8.48 -13.43 -4.57
C ALA A 43 8.26 -12.06 -5.22
N ALA A 44 7.77 -11.11 -4.42
CA ALA A 44 7.61 -9.72 -4.78
C ALA A 44 8.89 -9.07 -5.31
N GLU A 45 10.01 -9.23 -4.60
CA GLU A 45 11.31 -8.69 -5.02
C GLU A 45 11.76 -9.27 -6.37
N LYS A 46 11.60 -10.59 -6.57
CA LYS A 46 12.06 -11.28 -7.79
C LYS A 46 11.15 -11.04 -8.99
N ALA A 47 9.85 -10.85 -8.77
CA ALA A 47 8.87 -10.66 -9.83
C ALA A 47 8.78 -9.20 -10.33
N ALA A 48 9.11 -8.21 -9.48
CA ALA A 48 9.03 -6.79 -9.82
C ALA A 48 9.85 -6.37 -11.06
N PRO A 49 11.12 -6.80 -11.25
CA PRO A 49 11.86 -6.50 -12.47
C PRO A 49 11.17 -6.97 -13.75
N MET A 50 10.42 -8.07 -13.67
CA MET A 50 9.68 -8.70 -14.76
C MET A 50 8.31 -8.05 -15.01
N GLY A 51 7.97 -6.98 -14.30
CA GLY A 51 6.70 -6.25 -14.46
C GLY A 51 5.53 -6.85 -13.71
N TYR A 52 5.79 -7.61 -12.64
CA TYR A 52 4.74 -8.11 -11.75
C TYR A 52 4.76 -7.38 -10.42
N LEU A 53 3.58 -7.09 -9.90
CA LEU A 53 3.40 -6.52 -8.58
C LEU A 53 2.68 -7.55 -7.71
N ILE A 54 3.33 -7.94 -6.61
CA ILE A 54 2.79 -8.91 -5.65
C ILE A 54 2.70 -8.23 -4.29
N GLY A 55 1.55 -8.31 -3.64
CA GLY A 55 1.38 -7.74 -2.32
C GLY A 55 -0.04 -7.90 -1.79
N MET A 56 -0.24 -7.45 -0.56
CA MET A 56 -1.56 -7.42 0.06
C MET A 56 -2.31 -6.18 -0.41
N ASP A 57 -3.50 -6.36 -0.96
CA ASP A 57 -4.45 -5.27 -1.19
C ASP A 57 -5.21 -5.00 0.12
N PRO A 58 -5.03 -3.84 0.76
CA PRO A 58 -5.67 -3.53 2.03
C PRO A 58 -7.21 -3.40 1.91
N GLU A 59 -7.73 -3.14 0.71
CA GLU A 59 -9.19 -3.04 0.48
C GLU A 59 -9.88 -4.41 0.58
N THR A 60 -9.26 -5.44 0.01
CA THR A 60 -9.84 -6.80 -0.03
C THR A 60 -9.24 -7.75 1.01
N ASN A 61 -8.19 -7.32 1.70
CA ASN A 61 -7.38 -8.12 2.62
C ASN A 61 -6.85 -9.42 1.99
N ARG A 62 -6.52 -9.38 0.69
CA ARG A 62 -6.01 -10.51 -0.09
C ARG A 62 -4.63 -10.22 -0.67
N TYR A 63 -3.78 -11.24 -0.71
CA TYR A 63 -2.57 -11.25 -1.52
C TYR A 63 -2.93 -11.38 -3.00
N VAL A 64 -2.48 -10.42 -3.79
CA VAL A 64 -2.73 -10.36 -5.23
C VAL A 64 -1.43 -10.43 -6.01
N LEU A 65 -1.52 -10.92 -7.24
CA LEU A 65 -0.48 -10.83 -8.26
C LEU A 65 -1.05 -10.05 -9.44
N LEU A 66 -0.44 -8.91 -9.74
CA LEU A 66 -0.82 -8.05 -10.85
C LEU A 66 0.27 -8.11 -11.92
N ASN A 67 -0.09 -8.50 -13.14
CA ASN A 67 0.79 -8.38 -14.30
C ASN A 67 0.64 -6.97 -14.89
N LEU A 68 1.68 -6.15 -14.78
CA LEU A 68 1.65 -4.76 -15.23
C LEU A 68 1.96 -4.61 -16.72
N ASN A 69 2.37 -5.69 -17.40
CA ASN A 69 2.72 -5.67 -18.81
C ASN A 69 1.51 -5.90 -19.74
N THR A 70 0.33 -6.20 -19.20
CA THR A 70 -0.85 -6.50 -20.03
C THR A 70 -1.69 -5.25 -20.32
N PRO A 71 -2.49 -5.24 -21.40
CA PRO A 71 -3.37 -4.11 -21.70
C PRO A 71 -4.36 -3.80 -20.56
N GLU A 72 -4.85 -4.82 -19.85
CA GLU A 72 -5.82 -4.69 -18.76
C GLU A 72 -5.25 -3.93 -17.56
N ALA A 73 -3.92 -3.96 -17.39
CA ALA A 73 -3.23 -3.22 -16.35
C ALA A 73 -3.46 -1.71 -16.47
N LYS A 74 -3.68 -1.20 -17.70
CA LYS A 74 -3.94 0.23 -17.98
C LYS A 74 -5.33 0.70 -17.54
N SER A 75 -6.23 -0.22 -17.16
CA SER A 75 -7.55 0.16 -16.66
C SER A 75 -7.45 1.00 -15.38
N PRO A 76 -8.33 2.00 -15.18
CA PRO A 76 -8.32 2.82 -13.97
C PRO A 76 -8.46 2.00 -12.68
N ALA A 77 -9.24 0.92 -12.71
CA ALA A 77 -9.42 0.02 -11.58
C ALA A 77 -8.11 -0.69 -11.19
N LYS A 78 -7.40 -1.27 -12.17
CA LYS A 78 -6.12 -1.95 -11.92
C LYS A 78 -5.02 -0.98 -11.49
N LYS A 79 -4.98 0.22 -12.07
CA LYS A 79 -4.06 1.29 -11.64
C LYS A 79 -4.29 1.69 -10.18
N ARG A 80 -5.55 1.89 -9.76
CA ARG A 80 -5.89 2.17 -8.34
C ARG A 80 -5.51 1.02 -7.42
N GLN A 81 -5.81 -0.21 -7.81
CA GLN A 81 -5.44 -1.41 -7.05
C GLN A 81 -3.92 -1.49 -6.84
N ALA A 82 -3.14 -1.34 -7.92
CA ALA A 82 -1.67 -1.34 -7.86
C ALA A 82 -1.13 -0.24 -6.93
N LYS A 83 -1.71 0.97 -6.98
CA LYS A 83 -1.34 2.08 -6.10
C LYS A 83 -1.59 1.76 -4.63
N ARG A 84 -2.73 1.17 -4.27
CA ARG A 84 -3.02 0.78 -2.87
C ARG A 84 -2.05 -0.27 -2.35
N VAL A 85 -1.75 -1.29 -3.16
CA VAL A 85 -0.79 -2.33 -2.77
C VAL A 85 0.61 -1.72 -2.54
N LEU A 86 1.04 -0.80 -3.41
CA LEU A 86 2.32 -0.07 -3.22
C LEU A 86 2.31 0.78 -1.94
N ALA A 87 1.23 1.50 -1.68
CA ALA A 87 1.05 2.29 -0.47
C ALA A 87 1.09 1.43 0.79
N TYR A 88 0.53 0.22 0.73
CA TYR A 88 0.58 -0.74 1.83
C TYR A 88 1.98 -1.28 2.04
N ILE A 89 2.70 -1.63 0.97
CA ILE A 89 4.09 -2.07 1.09
C ILE A 89 4.97 -0.95 1.65
N ARG A 90 4.70 0.30 1.26
CA ARG A 90 5.38 1.49 1.75
C ARG A 90 5.21 1.64 3.26
N SER A 91 3.99 1.51 3.80
CA SER A 91 3.73 1.78 5.22
C SER A 91 4.52 0.89 6.20
N TYR A 92 5.03 -0.27 5.79
CA TYR A 92 5.91 -1.14 6.59
C TYR A 92 7.40 -0.72 6.49
N PHE A 93 7.70 0.57 6.61
CA PHE A 93 8.89 1.21 6.04
C PHE A 93 10.25 0.77 6.62
N GLU A 94 10.34 0.07 7.75
CA GLU A 94 11.65 -0.23 8.37
C GLU A 94 12.43 -1.37 7.70
N THR A 95 11.80 -2.27 6.94
CA THR A 95 12.49 -3.46 6.37
C THR A 95 12.36 -3.65 4.86
N THR A 96 11.64 -2.77 4.14
CA THR A 96 11.16 -3.09 2.78
C THR A 96 11.47 -2.07 1.67
N TYR A 97 12.42 -1.18 1.90
CA TYR A 97 12.86 -0.17 0.93
C TYR A 97 13.17 -0.75 -0.47
N ARG A 98 14.01 -1.79 -0.54
CA ARG A 98 14.41 -2.40 -1.83
C ARG A 98 13.21 -2.92 -2.63
N ARG A 99 12.28 -3.61 -1.95
CA ARG A 99 11.08 -4.18 -2.56
C ARG A 99 10.17 -3.08 -3.10
N TYR A 100 9.93 -2.05 -2.30
CA TYR A 100 9.16 -0.88 -2.72
C TYR A 100 9.78 -0.21 -3.94
N SER A 101 11.09 0.08 -3.94
CA SER A 101 11.77 0.74 -5.06
C SER A 101 11.63 -0.04 -6.37
N LEU A 102 11.82 -1.37 -6.34
CA LEU A 102 11.69 -2.20 -7.53
C LEU A 102 10.26 -2.21 -8.10
N MET A 103 9.25 -2.29 -7.23
CA MET A 103 7.85 -2.25 -7.67
C MET A 103 7.41 -0.86 -8.14
N ALA A 104 7.90 0.20 -7.50
CA ALA A 104 7.63 1.57 -7.93
C ALA A 104 8.22 1.83 -9.32
N GLN A 105 9.41 1.29 -9.63
CA GLN A 105 9.99 1.31 -10.98
C GLN A 105 9.14 0.51 -11.98
N ALA A 106 8.63 -0.67 -11.58
CA ALA A 106 7.74 -1.46 -12.43
C ALA A 106 6.43 -0.71 -12.74
N TYR A 107 5.82 -0.09 -11.73
CA TYR A 107 4.65 0.76 -11.87
C TYR A 107 4.92 1.93 -12.82
N ALA A 108 6.04 2.64 -12.63
CA ALA A 108 6.37 3.80 -13.46
C ALA A 108 6.57 3.43 -14.93
N ARG A 109 7.18 2.28 -15.22
CA ARG A 109 7.30 1.76 -16.59
C ARG A 109 5.94 1.45 -17.22
N ALA A 110 5.02 0.87 -16.45
CA ALA A 110 3.69 0.50 -16.96
C ALA A 110 2.77 1.70 -17.19
N TYR A 111 2.84 2.72 -16.34
CA TYR A 111 1.89 3.84 -16.33
C TYR A 111 2.46 5.18 -16.81
N GLY A 112 3.77 5.28 -17.04
CA GLY A 112 4.43 6.51 -17.49
C GLY A 112 4.54 7.60 -16.41
N GLU A 113 4.25 7.28 -15.16
CA GLU A 113 4.29 8.21 -14.03
C GLU A 113 4.85 7.49 -12.78
N SER A 114 5.53 8.23 -11.89
CA SER A 114 5.87 7.66 -10.59
C SER A 114 4.60 7.40 -9.78
N PRO A 115 4.53 6.31 -9.00
CA PRO A 115 3.41 6.12 -8.09
C PRO A 115 3.48 7.24 -7.06
N ASP A 116 2.55 8.20 -7.15
CA ASP A 116 2.44 9.29 -6.19
C ASP A 116 1.77 8.76 -4.92
N VAL A 117 2.57 8.17 -4.04
CA VAL A 117 2.11 7.48 -2.84
C VAL A 117 2.06 8.44 -1.65
N SER A 118 1.55 9.65 -1.85
CA SER A 118 1.42 10.67 -0.80
C SER A 118 0.54 10.24 0.37
N GLN A 119 -0.37 9.27 0.16
CA GLN A 119 -1.23 8.74 1.21
C GLN A 119 -0.71 7.40 1.78
N PRO A 120 -0.56 7.26 3.11
CA PRO A 120 -0.35 5.95 3.72
C PRO A 120 -1.59 5.06 3.50
N ALA A 121 -1.38 3.79 3.14
CA ALA A 121 -2.49 2.82 2.95
C ALA A 121 -3.12 2.36 4.27
N GLN A 122 -2.46 2.65 5.39
CA GLN A 122 -3.05 2.48 6.71
C GLN A 122 -3.60 3.84 7.13
N PRO A 123 -4.87 3.93 7.60
CA PRO A 123 -5.29 5.11 8.33
C PRO A 123 -4.32 5.26 9.50
N SER A 124 -3.52 6.32 9.47
CA SER A 124 -2.63 6.61 10.56
C SER A 124 -3.50 6.88 11.79
N LEU A 125 -3.27 6.16 12.89
CA LEU A 125 -3.87 6.48 14.20
C LEU A 125 -3.49 7.89 14.67
N PHE A 126 -2.54 8.54 13.99
CA PHE A 126 -1.98 9.85 14.29
C PHE A 126 -2.18 10.86 13.15
N GLU A 127 -2.87 10.53 12.06
CA GLU A 127 -3.30 11.56 11.11
C GLU A 127 -4.47 12.28 11.73
N ALA A 128 -4.29 13.58 11.96
CA ALA A 128 -5.33 14.43 12.51
C ALA A 128 -6.55 14.38 11.58
N ASP A 129 -7.62 13.76 12.08
CA ASP A 129 -8.91 13.67 11.41
C ASP A 129 -9.37 15.09 11.04
N PRO A 130 -9.72 15.38 9.77
CA PRO A 130 -10.20 16.69 9.34
C PRO A 130 -11.33 17.23 10.24
N ASP A 131 -12.21 16.34 10.70
CA ASP A 131 -13.32 16.71 11.58
C ASP A 131 -12.83 17.11 12.99
N SER A 132 -11.74 16.49 13.47
CA SER A 132 -11.12 16.84 14.74
C SER A 132 -10.43 18.22 14.71
N ILE A 133 -9.78 18.56 13.59
CA ILE A 133 -9.14 19.88 13.38
C ILE A 133 -10.23 20.95 13.29
N LEU A 134 -11.29 20.71 12.52
CA LEU A 134 -12.43 21.64 12.41
C LEU A 134 -13.11 21.88 13.76
N ARG A 135 -13.32 20.83 14.56
CA ARG A 135 -13.87 20.98 15.92
C ARG A 135 -12.98 21.83 16.81
N ARG A 136 -11.65 21.67 16.74
CA ARG A 136 -10.71 22.50 17.52
C ARG A 136 -10.73 23.96 17.09
N VAL A 137 -10.81 24.25 15.79
CA VAL A 137 -10.97 25.62 15.28
C VAL A 137 -12.26 26.25 15.79
N VAL A 138 -13.38 25.54 15.71
CA VAL A 138 -14.68 26.04 16.18
C VAL A 138 -14.67 26.28 17.70
N LEU A 139 -14.10 25.37 18.48
CA LEU A 139 -14.02 25.51 19.93
C LEU A 139 -13.07 26.64 20.37
N ALA A 140 -11.96 26.84 19.68
CA ALA A 140 -11.03 27.94 19.96
C ALA A 140 -11.66 29.30 19.62
N TRP A 141 -12.39 29.37 18.49
CA TRP A 141 -13.14 30.55 18.09
C TRP A 141 -14.24 30.90 19.09
N ASP A 142 -15.04 29.93 19.52
CA ASP A 142 -16.14 30.11 20.47
C ASP A 142 -15.66 30.60 21.85
N ARG A 143 -14.47 30.16 22.27
CA ARG A 143 -13.83 30.59 23.53
C ARG A 143 -13.05 31.90 23.43
N GLY A 144 -12.88 32.45 22.21
CA GLY A 144 -12.03 33.62 21.98
C GLY A 144 -10.55 33.38 22.28
N ASP A 145 -10.09 32.12 22.26
CA ASP A 145 -8.70 31.75 22.54
C ASP A 145 -7.88 31.85 21.25
N GLN A 146 -7.20 32.99 21.09
CA GLN A 146 -6.48 33.34 19.88
C GLN A 146 -5.26 32.45 19.63
N ALA A 147 -4.58 31.99 20.70
CA ALA A 147 -3.42 31.11 20.59
C ALA A 147 -3.85 29.70 20.15
N ALA A 148 -4.90 29.15 20.76
CA ALA A 148 -5.44 27.85 20.38
C ALA A 148 -6.01 27.85 18.94
N LEU A 149 -6.53 28.99 18.49
CA LEU A 149 -7.02 29.17 17.12
C LEU A 149 -5.88 29.18 16.10
N GLU A 150 -4.80 29.90 16.38
CA GLU A 150 -3.61 29.93 15.52
C GLU A 150 -2.98 28.55 15.38
N ASP A 151 -2.81 27.81 16.49
CA ASP A 151 -2.29 26.44 16.49
C ASP A 151 -3.16 25.49 15.64
N ALA A 152 -4.48 25.54 15.83
CA ALA A 152 -5.41 24.67 15.08
C ALA A 152 -5.44 25.00 13.58
N LEU A 153 -5.28 26.28 13.20
CA LEU A 153 -5.21 26.70 11.80
C LEU A 153 -3.87 26.33 11.16
N GLU A 154 -2.76 26.37 11.90
CA GLU A 154 -1.46 25.92 11.41
C GLU A 154 -1.45 24.40 11.19
N GLU A 155 -2.03 23.64 12.12
CA GLU A 155 -2.26 22.21 11.98
C GLU A 155 -3.14 21.89 10.75
N ALA A 156 -4.22 22.64 10.54
CA ALA A 156 -5.07 22.50 9.34
C ALA A 156 -4.30 22.77 8.03
N ARG A 157 -3.46 23.82 7.99
CA ARG A 157 -2.64 24.15 6.82
C ARG A 157 -1.61 23.07 6.51
N ASN A 158 -0.99 22.51 7.55
CA ASN A 158 -0.02 21.44 7.41
C ASN A 158 -0.72 20.15 6.93
N ALA A 159 -1.89 19.82 7.46
CA ALA A 159 -2.70 18.69 7.01
C ALA A 159 -3.12 18.83 5.53
N ILE A 160 -3.60 20.01 5.11
CA ILE A 160 -3.98 20.28 3.71
C ILE A 160 -2.79 20.14 2.75
N ARG A 161 -1.57 20.49 3.17
CA ARG A 161 -0.35 20.29 2.37
C ARG A 161 0.02 18.83 2.19
N VAL A 162 -0.28 17.98 3.18
CA VAL A 162 -0.03 16.54 3.12
C VAL A 162 -1.12 15.82 2.31
N TRP A 163 -2.34 16.37 2.26
CA TRP A 163 -3.46 15.80 1.52
C TRP A 163 -3.56 16.23 0.04
N ARG A 164 -2.76 17.19 -0.42
CA ARG A 164 -2.63 17.57 -1.83
C ARG A 164 -1.63 16.69 -2.56
#